data_AF-A0A418NRF7-F1
#
_entry.id   AF-A0A418NRF7-F1
#
_cell.length_a   1.000
_cell.length_b   1.000
_cell.length_c   1.000
_cell.angle_alpha   90.00
_cell.angle_beta   90.00
_cell.angle_gamma   90.00
#
_symmetry.space_group_name_H-M   'P 1'
#
loop_
_entity.id
_entity.type
_entity.pdbx_description
1 polymer ?
#
loop_
_entity_poly.entity_id
_entity_poly.type
_entity_poly.pdbx_seq_one_letter_code
_entity_poly.pdbx_strand_id
1 'polypeptide(L)'
;MSAELEMKMAQMAARFAARAGEHEAALRAAIAAEDREAMASQAHRLAGIAGMFGQPQIGEAAAHLEDLAEAGEDYLGAAELLSALLRDLET
;
A
#
# COMPACT_ATOMS: atom_id res chain seq x y z
N MET A 1 -11.67 -9.78 22.40
CA MET A 1 -12.05 -8.71 21.46
C MET A 1 -13.58 -8.68 21.39
N SER A 2 -14.24 -7.52 21.30
CA SER A 2 -15.71 -7.48 21.18
C SER A 2 -16.15 -7.65 19.72
N ALA A 3 -17.30 -8.28 19.47
CA ALA A 3 -17.85 -8.50 18.13
C ALA A 3 -18.03 -7.18 17.34
N GLU A 4 -18.32 -6.07 18.04
CA GLU A 4 -18.44 -4.74 17.42
C GLU A 4 -17.11 -4.22 16.86
N LEU A 5 -15.99 -4.49 17.54
CA LEU A 5 -14.67 -4.11 17.06
C LEU A 5 -14.28 -4.91 15.81
N GLU A 6 -14.58 -6.21 15.79
CA GLU A 6 -14.34 -7.09 14.63
C GLU A 6 -15.15 -6.64 13.41
N MET A 7 -16.44 -6.31 13.59
CA MET A 7 -17.27 -5.77 12.50
C MET A 7 -16.72 -4.45 11.95
N LYS A 8 -16.23 -3.57 12.83
CA LYS A 8 -15.63 -2.29 12.42
C LYS A 8 -14.35 -2.50 11.64
N MET A 9 -13.47 -3.40 12.09
CA MET A 9 -12.25 -3.77 11.35
C MET A 9 -12.58 -4.38 9.99
N ALA A 10 -13.57 -5.27 9.90
CA ALA A 10 -14.00 -5.86 8.63
C ALA A 10 -14.54 -4.81 7.64
N GLN A 11 -15.35 -3.85 8.10
CA GLN A 11 -15.81 -2.74 7.25
C GLN A 11 -14.66 -1.84 6.79
N MET A 12 -13.67 -1.63 7.66
CA MET A 12 -12.49 -0.85 7.35
C MET A 12 -11.65 -1.60 6.29
N ALA A 13 -11.37 -2.88 6.47
CA ALA A 13 -10.67 -3.71 5.49
C ALA A 13 -11.38 -3.76 4.13
N ALA A 14 -12.71 -3.88 4.10
CA ALA A 14 -13.49 -3.86 2.87
C ALA A 14 -13.37 -2.53 2.10
N ARG A 15 -13.30 -1.39 2.82
CA ARG A 15 -13.06 -0.07 2.19
C ARG A 15 -11.65 0.04 1.62
N PHE A 16 -10.67 -0.58 2.25
CA PHE A 16 -9.29 -0.61 1.77
C PHE A 16 -9.18 -1.47 0.51
N ALA A 17 -9.75 -2.68 0.52
CA ALA A 17 -9.81 -3.56 -0.65
C ALA A 17 -10.51 -2.89 -1.85
N ALA A 18 -11.62 -2.18 -1.61
CA ALA A 18 -12.32 -1.44 -2.66
C ALA A 18 -11.48 -0.32 -3.31
N ARG A 19 -10.40 0.12 -2.67
CA ARG A 19 -9.47 1.14 -3.17
C ARG A 19 -8.11 0.56 -3.57
N ALA A 20 -7.89 -0.75 -3.40
CA ALA A 20 -6.60 -1.38 -3.66
C ALA A 20 -6.17 -1.18 -5.12
N GLY A 21 -7.09 -1.30 -6.08
CA GLY A 21 -6.82 -1.02 -7.49
C GLY A 21 -6.47 0.43 -7.81
N GLU A 22 -7.05 1.40 -7.10
CA GLU A 22 -6.66 2.81 -7.26
C GLU A 22 -5.22 3.04 -6.80
N HIS A 23 -4.83 2.44 -5.67
CA HIS A 23 -3.47 2.50 -5.15
C HIS A 23 -2.47 1.78 -6.06
N GLU A 24 -2.84 0.62 -6.58
CA GLU A 24 -2.00 -0.16 -7.49
C GLU A 24 -1.81 0.55 -8.84
N ALA A 25 -2.86 1.16 -9.38
CA ALA A 25 -2.76 1.99 -10.59
C ALA A 25 -1.85 3.20 -10.37
N ALA A 26 -1.93 3.86 -9.21
CA ALA A 26 -1.07 4.99 -8.87
C ALA A 26 0.42 4.57 -8.74
N LEU A 27 0.70 3.42 -8.12
CA LEU A 27 2.04 2.83 -8.06
C LEU A 27 2.63 2.61 -9.46
N ARG A 28 1.87 1.96 -10.35
CA ARG A 28 2.32 1.72 -11.73
C ARG A 28 2.55 3.01 -12.51
N ALA A 29 1.71 4.01 -12.32
CA ALA A 29 1.87 5.31 -12.96
C ALA A 29 3.16 6.02 -12.49
N ALA A 30 3.47 5.97 -11.20
CA ALA A 30 4.70 6.53 -10.65
C ALA A 30 5.96 5.82 -11.18
N ILE A 31 5.92 4.48 -11.30
CA ILE A 31 7.00 3.70 -11.94
C ILE A 31 7.20 4.14 -13.38
N ALA A 32 6.12 4.21 -14.18
CA ALA A 32 6.19 4.56 -15.59
C ALA A 32 6.66 6.00 -15.85
N ALA A 33 6.41 6.90 -14.90
CA ALA A 33 6.86 8.29 -14.96
C ALA A 33 8.26 8.50 -14.36
N GLU A 34 8.87 7.46 -13.77
CA GLU A 34 10.09 7.56 -12.95
C GLU A 34 9.96 8.61 -11.82
N ASP A 35 8.73 8.83 -11.35
CA ASP A 35 8.39 9.87 -10.38
C ASP A 35 8.58 9.35 -8.96
N ARG A 36 9.81 9.49 -8.48
CA ARG A 36 10.24 9.04 -7.14
C ARG A 36 9.52 9.79 -6.01
N GLU A 37 9.18 11.06 -6.19
CA GLU A 37 8.46 11.84 -5.19
C GLU A 37 7.01 11.35 -5.07
N ALA A 38 6.35 11.13 -6.21
CA ALA A 38 5.03 10.51 -6.23
C ALA A 38 5.05 9.10 -5.62
N MET A 39 6.10 8.31 -5.91
CA MET A 39 6.29 6.98 -5.33
C MET A 39 6.35 7.03 -3.81
N ALA A 40 7.25 7.83 -3.24
CA ALA A 40 7.39 7.98 -1.79
C ALA A 40 6.06 8.46 -1.14
N SER A 41 5.38 9.44 -1.75
CA SER A 41 4.11 9.95 -1.25
C SER A 41 2.98 8.91 -1.24
N GLN A 42 2.94 8.02 -2.23
CA GLN A 42 1.97 6.92 -2.26
C GLN A 42 2.31 5.83 -1.26
N ALA A 43 3.59 5.46 -1.17
CA ALA A 43 4.12 4.48 -0.23
C ALA A 43 3.85 4.90 1.22
N HIS A 44 4.15 6.16 1.58
CA HIS A 44 3.86 6.72 2.90
C HIS A 44 2.38 6.63 3.27
N ARG A 45 1.50 7.02 2.34
CA ARG A 45 0.05 6.94 2.55
C ARG A 45 -0.40 5.50 2.77
N LEU A 46 0.08 4.56 1.96
CA LEU A 46 -0.24 3.14 2.09
C LEU A 46 0.25 2.55 3.41
N ALA A 47 1.49 2.88 3.83
CA ALA A 47 2.06 2.45 5.10
C ALA A 47 1.17 2.89 6.28
N GLY A 48 0.76 4.16 6.28
CA GLY A 48 -0.10 4.72 7.32
C GLY A 48 -1.48 4.08 7.38
N ILE A 49 -2.13 3.88 6.23
CA ILE A 49 -3.51 3.36 6.22
C ILE A 49 -3.58 1.84 6.36
N ALA A 50 -2.64 1.08 5.79
CA ALA A 50 -2.68 -0.38 5.82
C ALA A 50 -2.61 -0.95 7.24
N GLY A 51 -1.81 -0.32 8.12
CA GLY A 51 -1.78 -0.66 9.55
C GLY A 51 -3.12 -0.44 10.26
N MET A 52 -3.87 0.60 9.89
CA MET A 52 -5.21 0.87 10.44
C MET A 52 -6.26 -0.14 9.94
N PHE A 53 -6.03 -0.74 8.77
CA PHE A 53 -6.95 -1.63 8.08
C PHE A 53 -6.69 -3.13 8.32
N GLY A 54 -5.73 -3.46 9.20
CA GLY A 54 -5.39 -4.84 9.52
C GLY A 54 -4.57 -5.55 8.44
N GLN A 55 -3.86 -4.79 7.60
CA GLN A 55 -3.01 -5.28 6.52
C GLN A 55 -1.53 -5.01 6.79
N PRO A 56 -0.93 -5.64 7.83
CA PRO A 56 0.44 -5.32 8.26
C PRO A 56 1.48 -5.57 7.17
N GLN A 57 1.32 -6.63 6.37
CA GLN A 57 2.25 -6.96 5.28
C GLN A 57 2.30 -5.87 4.20
N ILE A 58 1.15 -5.27 3.88
CA ILE A 58 1.07 -4.14 2.94
C ILE A 58 1.69 -2.90 3.56
N GLY A 59 1.46 -2.67 4.86
CA GLY A 59 2.07 -1.57 5.59
C GLY A 59 3.59 -1.64 5.61
N GLU A 60 4.14 -2.82 5.89
CA GLU A 60 5.59 -3.09 5.91
C GLU A 60 6.20 -2.94 4.51
N ALA A 61 5.59 -3.51 3.48
CA ALA A 61 6.05 -3.38 2.10
C ALA A 61 6.02 -1.91 1.62
N ALA A 62 4.99 -1.15 2.01
CA ALA A 62 4.87 0.26 1.69
C ALA A 62 5.91 1.11 2.43
N ALA A 63 6.16 0.85 3.71
CA ALA A 63 7.21 1.55 4.46
C ALA A 63 8.61 1.28 3.85
N HIS A 64 8.90 0.03 3.49
CA HIS A 64 10.16 -0.31 2.84
C HIS A 64 10.33 0.38 1.48
N LEU A 65 9.24 0.47 0.70
CA LEU A 65 9.22 1.19 -0.57
C LEU A 65 9.45 2.70 -0.38
N GLU A 66 8.83 3.30 0.64
CA GLU A 66 9.04 4.71 1.01
C GLU A 66 10.51 4.96 1.31
N ASP A 67 11.13 4.16 2.17
CA ASP A 67 12.54 4.30 2.56
C ASP A 67 13.47 4.25 1.33
N LEU A 68 13.28 3.28 0.43
CA LEU A 68 14.07 3.16 -0.80
C LEU A 68 13.85 4.35 -1.75
N ALA A 69 12.61 4.82 -1.87
CA ALA A 69 12.26 5.95 -2.71
C ALA A 69 12.94 7.23 -2.18
N GLU A 70 12.84 7.51 -0.88
CA GLU A 70 13.44 8.69 -0.23
C GLU A 70 14.98 8.64 -0.24
N ALA A 71 15.58 7.47 -0.04
CA ALA A 71 17.02 7.29 -0.04
C ALA A 71 17.67 7.41 -1.44
N GLY A 72 16.86 7.49 -2.51
CA GLY A 72 17.38 7.50 -3.87
C GLY A 72 17.82 6.10 -4.36
N GLU A 73 17.48 5.03 -3.64
CA GLU A 73 17.86 3.66 -3.95
C GLU A 73 16.95 3.00 -5.00
N ASP A 74 17.33 1.83 -5.51
CA ASP A 74 16.48 1.06 -6.41
C ASP A 74 15.26 0.52 -5.65
N TYR A 75 14.08 0.99 -6.05
CA TYR A 75 12.81 0.65 -5.42
C TYR A 75 11.91 -0.24 -6.28
N LEU A 76 12.34 -0.64 -7.48
CA LEU A 76 11.47 -1.35 -8.43
C LEU A 76 10.98 -2.69 -7.87
N GLY A 77 11.87 -3.45 -7.21
CA GLY A 77 11.51 -4.72 -6.58
C GLY A 77 10.48 -4.56 -5.46
N ALA A 78 10.63 -3.52 -4.63
CA ALA A 78 9.68 -3.22 -3.56
C ALA A 78 8.32 -2.74 -4.11
N ALA A 79 8.33 -1.95 -5.18
CA ALA A 79 7.11 -1.47 -5.82
C ALA A 79 6.32 -2.61 -6.49
N GLU A 80 7.00 -3.55 -7.16
CA GLU A 80 6.38 -4.76 -7.71
C GLU A 80 5.77 -5.65 -6.63
N LEU A 81 6.49 -5.87 -5.51
CA LEU A 81 5.97 -6.61 -4.37
C LEU A 81 4.69 -5.97 -3.81
N LEU A 82 4.71 -4.65 -3.59
CA LEU A 82 3.55 -3.93 -3.08
C LEU A 82 2.36 -3.98 -4.06
N SER A 83 2.61 -3.85 -5.37
CA SER A 83 1.58 -4.01 -6.41
C SER A 83 0.97 -5.42 -6.40
N ALA A 84 1.79 -6.48 -6.20
CA ALA A 84 1.27 -7.84 -6.07
C ALA A 84 0.35 -7.99 -4.85
N LEU A 85 0.78 -7.51 -3.68
CA LEU A 85 -0.02 -7.56 -2.46
C LEU A 85 -1.36 -6.80 -2.59
N LEU A 86 -1.36 -5.66 -3.28
CA LEU A 86 -2.59 -4.90 -3.53
C LEU A 86 -3.56 -5.63 -4.47
N ARG A 87 -3.05 -6.32 -5.50
CA ARG A 87 -3.88 -7.14 -6.40
C ARG A 87 -4.52 -8.34 -5.69
N ASP A 88 -3.81 -8.95 -4.76
CA ASP A 88 -4.34 -10.07 -3.96
C ASP A 88 -5.53 -9.66 -3.07
N LEU A 89 -5.69 -8.37 -2.77
CA LEU A 89 -6.87 -7.87 -2.03
C LEU A 89 -8.13 -7.69 -2.88
N GLU A 90 -8.00 -7.67 -4.21
CA GLU A 90 -9.15 -7.55 -5.12
C GLU A 90 -9.85 -8.89 -5.38
N THR A 91 -9.21 -10.00 -4.99
CA THR A 91 -9.64 -11.38 -5.32
C THR A 91 -10.44 -12.02 -4.19
#